data_AF-A0A438FD80-F1
#
_entry.id   AF-A0A438FD80-F1
#
_cell.length_a   1.000
_cell.length_b   1.000
_cell.length_c   1.000
_cell.angle_alpha   90.00
_cell.angle_beta   90.00
_cell.angle_gamma   90.00
#
_symmetry.space_group_name_H-M   'P 1'
#
loop_
_entity.id
_entity.type
_entity.pdbx_description
1 polymer ?
#
loop_
_entity_poly.entity_id
_entity_poly.type
_entity_poly.pdbx_seq_one_letter_code
_entity_poly.pdbx_strand_id
1 'polypeptide(L)' 'MEPSILSKPNAEIPIILGQWWKSDANVVRDEALATGADPNASDSLLINGQPGDLFPCSNQVQIKFNFPF' A
#
# COMPACT_ATOMS: atom_id res chain seq x y z
N MET A 1 -3.42 30.67 21.19
CA MET A 1 -3.57 29.49 20.32
C MET A 1 -4.79 28.76 20.81
N GLU A 2 -5.84 28.66 20.00
CA GLU A 2 -7.13 28.08 20.37
C GLU A 2 -6.99 26.56 20.59
N PRO A 3 -7.69 25.93 21.58
CA PRO A 3 -7.54 24.50 21.82
C PRO A 3 -8.14 23.70 20.66
N SER A 4 -7.41 22.71 20.14
CA SER A 4 -7.96 21.84 19.09
C SER A 4 -9.14 21.03 19.64
N ILE A 5 -10.28 21.13 18.97
CA ILE A 5 -11.52 20.37 19.22
C ILE A 5 -11.40 18.84 19.00
N LEU A 6 -10.20 18.33 18.74
CA LEU A 6 -9.97 16.92 18.46
C LEU A 6 -9.64 16.17 19.75
N SER A 7 -10.42 15.15 20.08
CA SER A 7 -10.11 14.23 21.18
C SER A 7 -8.85 13.44 20.85
N LYS A 8 -8.03 13.18 21.89
CA LYS A 8 -6.83 12.35 21.74
C LYS A 8 -7.24 10.95 21.23
N PRO A 9 -6.69 10.48 20.10
CA PRO A 9 -7.01 9.15 19.58
C PRO A 9 -6.47 8.07 20.51
N ASN A 10 -7.17 6.93 20.54
CA ASN A 10 -6.73 5.75 21.30
C ASN A 10 -5.46 5.13 20.69
N ALA A 11 -5.30 5.23 19.38
CA ALA A 11 -4.10 4.83 18.65
C ALA A 11 -4.01 5.56 17.31
N GLU A 12 -2.78 5.72 16.82
CA GLU A 12 -2.49 6.26 15.50
C GLU A 12 -1.58 5.25 14.78
N ILE A 13 -1.98 4.85 13.57
CA ILE A 13 -1.24 3.86 12.78
C ILE A 13 -1.01 4.40 11.37
N PRO A 14 0.24 4.37 10.86
CA PRO A 14 0.52 4.77 9.51
C PRO A 14 -0.09 3.77 8.51
N ILE A 15 -0.79 4.31 7.51
CA ILE A 15 -1.30 3.56 6.37
C ILE A 15 -0.47 3.97 5.15
N ILE A 16 0.37 3.06 4.66
CA ILE A 16 1.17 3.23 3.47
C ILE A 16 0.45 2.55 2.31
N LEU A 17 0.11 3.35 1.29
CA LEU A 17 -0.45 2.85 0.06
C LEU A 17 0.67 2.57 -0.94
N GLY A 18 0.56 1.45 -1.67
CA GLY A 18 1.58 1.04 -2.62
C GLY A 18 1.01 0.31 -3.82
N GLN A 19 1.91 -0.05 -4.74
CA GLN A 19 1.65 -0.85 -5.92
C GLN A 19 2.68 -1.98 -5.98
N TRP A 20 2.31 -3.11 -6.56
CA TRP A 20 3.20 -4.25 -6.74
C TRP A 20 3.06 -4.83 -8.14
N TRP A 21 4.20 -5.17 -8.73
CA TRP A 21 4.31 -5.85 -10.01
C TRP A 21 4.94 -7.21 -9.80
N LYS A 22 4.49 -8.23 -10.55
CA LYS A 22 5.18 -9.52 -10.67
C LYS A 22 6.51 -9.37 -11.41
N SER A 23 6.60 -8.40 -12.33
CA SER A 23 7.83 -8.01 -12.99
C SER A 23 8.71 -7.15 -12.07
N ASP A 24 10.00 -7.09 -12.35
CA ASP A 24 10.91 -6.15 -11.68
C ASP A 24 10.44 -4.71 -11.96
N ALA A 25 10.23 -3.93 -10.89
CA ALA A 25 9.77 -2.55 -11.01
C ALA A 25 10.75 -1.66 -11.81
N ASN A 26 12.05 -1.97 -11.81
CA ASN A 26 13.02 -1.29 -12.65
C ASN A 26 12.79 -1.58 -14.13
N VAL A 27 12.40 -2.80 -14.49
CA VAL A 27 12.08 -3.14 -15.89
C VAL A 27 10.84 -2.37 -16.34
N VAL A 28 9.79 -2.32 -15.51
CA VAL A 28 8.57 -1.54 -15.80
C VAL A 28 8.90 -0.05 -16.00
N ARG A 29 9.78 0.51 -15.16
CA ARG A 29 10.27 1.88 -15.30
C ARG A 29 11.06 2.06 -16.60
N ASP A 30 12.02 1.17 -16.87
CA ASP A 30 12.95 1.31 -18.00
C ASP A 30 12.21 1.19 -19.35
N GLU A 31 11.17 0.36 -19.43
CA GLU A 31 10.27 0.29 -20.59
C GLU A 31 9.50 1.60 -20.81
N ALA A 32 8.93 2.19 -19.75
CA ALA A 32 8.25 3.47 -19.84
C ALA A 32 9.20 4.58 -20.29
N LEU A 33 10.44 4.60 -19.76
CA LEU A 33 11.47 5.57 -20.16
C LEU A 33 11.91 5.38 -21.62
N ALA A 34 12.07 4.13 -22.07
CA ALA A 34 12.51 3.84 -23.44
C ALA A 34 11.44 4.16 -24.48
N THR A 35 10.17 3.94 -24.16
CA THR A 35 9.04 4.13 -25.10
C THR A 35 8.41 5.51 -25.02
N GLY A 36 8.55 6.21 -23.87
CA GLY A 36 7.83 7.44 -23.57
C GLY A 36 6.34 7.22 -23.26
N ALA A 37 5.88 5.97 -23.15
CA ALA A 37 4.53 5.62 -22.77
C ALA A 37 4.38 5.49 -21.25
N ASP A 38 3.14 5.43 -20.76
CA ASP A 38 2.87 5.17 -19.35
C ASP A 38 3.37 3.78 -18.92
N PRO A 39 3.81 3.61 -17.66
CA PRO A 39 4.15 2.31 -17.12
C PRO A 39 2.96 1.34 -17.18
N ASN A 40 3.26 0.05 -17.38
CA ASN A 40 2.25 -1.01 -17.26
C ASN A 40 1.56 -0.96 -15.89
N ALA A 41 0.25 -1.23 -15.87
CA ALA A 41 -0.54 -1.31 -14.64
C ALA A 41 0.04 -2.35 -13.68
N SER A 42 -0.05 -2.06 -12.39
CA SER A 42 0.39 -2.97 -11.33
C SER A 42 -0.50 -4.21 -11.22
N ASP A 43 0.10 -5.33 -10.79
CA ASP A 43 -0.60 -6.57 -10.53
C ASP A 43 -1.48 -6.50 -9.26
N SER A 44 -1.12 -5.63 -8.31
CA SER A 44 -1.94 -5.37 -7.13
C SER A 44 -1.65 -4.00 -6.50
N LEU A 45 -2.67 -3.48 -5.81
CA LEU A 45 -2.52 -2.36 -4.89
C LEU A 45 -2.21 -2.90 -3.48
N LEU A 46 -1.43 -2.14 -2.71
CA LEU A 46 -0.96 -2.56 -1.39
C LEU A 46 -1.48 -1.62 -0.30
N ILE A 47 -1.78 -2.20 0.85
CA ILE A 47 -1.86 -1.50 2.14
C ILE A 47 -0.75 -2.08 3.02
N ASN A 48 0.18 -1.24 3.46
CA ASN A 48 1.33 -1.62 4.30
C ASN A 48 2.11 -2.82 3.75
N GLY A 49 2.35 -2.84 2.43
CA GLY A 49 3.10 -3.90 1.75
C GLY A 49 2.29 -5.16 1.43
N GLN A 50 0.99 -5.19 1.73
CA GLN A 50 0.14 -6.36 1.54
C GLN A 50 -0.95 -6.11 0.49
N PRO A 51 -1.12 -7.01 -0.49
CA PRO A 51 -2.23 -6.94 -1.45
C PRO A 51 -3.61 -7.08 -0.81
N GLY A 52 -3.69 -7.83 0.30
CA GLY A 52 -4.95 -8.12 1.00
C GLY A 52 -5.71 -9.32 0.43
N ASP A 53 -6.93 -9.52 0.93
CA ASP A 53 -7.58 -10.85 0.93
C ASP A 53 -8.15 -11.31 -0.41
N LEU A 54 -8.27 -10.38 -1.37
CA LEU A 54 -8.80 -10.67 -2.70
C LEU A 54 -7.73 -11.16 -3.68
N PHE A 55 -6.47 -11.20 -3.24
CA PHE A 55 -5.36 -11.66 -4.07
C PHE A 55 -4.96 -13.11 -3.73
N PRO A 56 -4.49 -13.88 -4.71
CA PRO A 56 -4.02 -15.24 -4.45
C PRO A 56 -2.78 -15.22 -3.55
N CYS A 57 -2.72 -16.17 -2.61
CA CYS A 57 -1.58 -16.39 -1.69
C CYS A 57 -1.25 -15.25 -0.71
N SER A 58 -2.09 -14.22 -0.56
CA SER A 58 -1.84 -13.07 0.34
C SER A 58 -2.54 -13.16 1.71
N ASN A 59 -3.42 -14.14 1.92
CA ASN A 59 -4.18 -14.31 3.16
C ASN A 59 -3.32 -14.65 4.41
N GLN A 60 -2.07 -15.05 4.22
CA GLN A 60 -1.19 -15.49 5.31
C GLN A 60 -0.42 -14.35 5.98
N VAL A 61 -0.26 -13.21 5.31
CA VAL A 61 0.55 -12.09 5.79
C VAL A 61 -0.34 -10.86 6.03
N GLN A 62 -1.41 -11.03 6.79
CA GLN A 62 -2.28 -9.92 7.16
C GLN A 62 -1.75 -9.20 8.40
N ILE A 63 -1.62 -7.87 8.31
CA ILE A 63 -1.39 -7.05 9.49
C ILE A 63 -2.74 -6.82 10.17
N LYS A 64 -2.94 -7.46 11.32
CA LYS A 64 -4.12 -7.25 12.16
C LYS A 64 -3.82 -6.20 13.22
N PHE A 65 -4.52 -5.07 13.15
CA PHE A 65 -4.47 -4.06 14.19
C PHE A 65 -5.44 -4.44 15.30
N ASN A 66 -4.90 -5.04 16.37
CA ASN A 66 -5.69 -5.35 17.54
C ASN A 66 -5.68 -4.15 18.48
N PHE A 67 -6.77 -3.40 18.50
CA PHE A 67 -6.95 -2.31 19.46
C PHE A 67 -7.70 -2.87 20.68
N PRO A 68 -7.06 -2.92 21.86
CA PRO A 68 -7.75 -3.26 23.09
C PRO A 68 -8.61 -2.06 23.48
N PHE A 69 -9.92 -2.18 23.25
CA PHE A 69 -10.91 -1.41 23.99
C PHE A 69 -11.47 -2.31 25.08
#